data_AF-A0A3B9JAX1-F1
#
_entry.id   AF-A0A3B9JAX1-F1
#
_cell.length_a   1.000
_cell.length_b   1.000
_cell.length_c   1.000
_cell.angle_alpha   90.00
_cell.angle_beta   90.00
_cell.angle_gamma   90.00
#
_symmetry.space_group_name_H-M   'P 1'
#
loop_
_entity.id
_entity.type
_entity.pdbx_description
1 polymer ?
#
loop_
_entity_poly.entity_id
_entity_poly.type
_entity_poly.pdbx_seq_one_letter_code
_entity_poly.pdbx_strand_id
1 'polypeptide(L)'
;MTRDIRERFGQFTYGGIEFEVHRLALNYDQVEMWRPPENPAKESDSRFEAYAAEFGESSWELDAVEPATLADLVREQINDLIDWEVWDKIEAQELAYKAELEELAKKY
;
A
#
# COMPACT_ATOMS: atom_id res chain seq x y z
N MET A 1 -0.31 -8.08 12.45
CA MET A 1 -1.25 -7.24 11.68
C MET A 1 -1.45 -7.75 10.26
N THR A 2 -0.40 -7.94 9.45
CA THR A 2 -0.51 -8.47 8.08
C THR A 2 -1.23 -9.84 7.99
N ARG A 3 -0.95 -10.75 8.92
CA ARG A 3 -1.65 -12.05 9.00
C ARG A 3 -3.16 -11.88 9.22
N ASP A 4 -3.56 -11.04 10.18
CA ASP A 4 -4.97 -10.77 10.49
C ASP A 4 -5.71 -10.12 9.30
N ILE A 5 -5.05 -9.21 8.58
CA ILE A 5 -5.61 -8.62 7.34
C ILE A 5 -5.87 -9.71 6.30
N ARG A 6 -4.90 -10.60 6.05
CA ARG A 6 -5.07 -11.72 5.10
C ARG A 6 -6.20 -12.66 5.53
N GLU A 7 -6.22 -13.06 6.79
CA GLU A 7 -7.25 -13.96 7.34
C GLU A 7 -8.65 -13.37 7.20
N ARG A 8 -8.84 -12.10 7.59
CA ARG A 8 -10.14 -11.40 7.47
C ARG A 8 -10.56 -11.23 6.02
N PHE A 9 -9.64 -10.85 5.13
CA PHE A 9 -9.97 -10.70 3.71
C PHE A 9 -10.40 -12.04 3.09
N GLY A 10 -9.73 -13.14 3.46
CA GLY A 10 -10.14 -14.49 3.06
C GLY A 10 -11.55 -14.86 3.56
N GLN A 11 -11.93 -14.44 4.77
CA GLN A 11 -13.29 -14.65 5.29
C GLN A 11 -14.34 -13.89 4.48
N PHE A 12 -14.10 -12.62 4.15
CA PHE A 12 -15.06 -11.80 3.40
C PHE A 12 -15.20 -12.19 1.92
N THR A 13 -14.14 -12.76 1.34
CA THR A 13 -14.15 -13.25 -0.04
C THR A 13 -14.60 -14.71 -0.14
N TYR A 14 -14.91 -15.36 0.99
CA TYR A 14 -15.20 -16.80 1.09
C TYR A 14 -14.12 -17.68 0.42
N GLY A 15 -12.88 -17.19 0.36
CA GLY A 15 -11.77 -17.83 -0.36
C GLY A 15 -11.95 -17.92 -1.89
N GLY A 16 -12.94 -17.24 -2.46
CA GLY A 16 -13.26 -17.30 -3.89
C GLY A 16 -12.50 -16.30 -4.77
N ILE A 17 -11.66 -15.46 -4.17
CA ILE A 17 -10.87 -14.45 -4.85
C ILE A 17 -9.41 -14.62 -4.43
N GLU A 18 -8.52 -14.73 -5.41
CA GLU A 18 -7.08 -14.64 -5.18
C GLU A 18 -6.69 -13.18 -4.93
N PHE A 19 -5.90 -12.95 -3.89
CA PHE A 19 -5.44 -11.61 -3.55
C PHE A 19 -4.05 -11.70 -2.92
N GLU A 20 -3.30 -10.61 -3.05
CA GLU A 20 -2.03 -10.42 -2.40
C GLU A 20 -2.11 -9.25 -1.42
N VAL A 21 -1.46 -9.40 -0.27
CA VAL A 21 -1.32 -8.31 0.69
C VAL A 21 0.14 -7.90 0.72
N HIS A 22 0.40 -6.72 0.17
CA HIS A 22 1.69 -6.04 0.19
C HIS A 22 1.74 -5.13 1.43
N ARG A 23 2.67 -5.39 2.35
CA ARG A 23 2.86 -4.55 3.54
C ARG A 23 3.70 -3.34 3.16
N LEU A 24 3.07 -2.17 3.14
CA LEU A 24 3.74 -0.89 2.98
C LEU A 24 3.88 -0.24 4.35
N ALA A 25 5.10 0.16 4.70
CA ALA A 25 5.49 0.94 5.88
C ALA A 25 4.89 0.57 7.26
N LEU A 26 5.64 0.52 8.35
CA LEU A 26 7.09 0.57 8.45
C LEU A 26 7.61 -0.88 8.45
N ASN A 27 8.40 -1.23 7.43
CA ASN A 27 9.17 -2.48 7.38
C ASN A 27 10.55 -2.26 8.00
N TYR A 28 11.22 -3.32 8.47
CA TYR A 28 12.44 -3.15 9.25
C TYR A 28 13.61 -2.56 8.44
N ASP A 29 13.74 -2.93 7.17
CA ASP A 29 14.66 -2.30 6.22
C ASP A 29 14.43 -0.78 6.08
N GLN A 30 13.16 -0.35 6.12
CA GLN A 30 12.80 1.07 6.12
C GLN A 30 13.13 1.75 7.46
N VAL A 31 13.04 1.04 8.59
CA VAL A 31 13.54 1.54 9.89
C VAL A 31 15.04 1.80 9.80
N GLU A 32 15.81 0.83 9.31
CA GLU A 32 17.27 0.97 9.17
C GLU A 32 17.67 2.13 8.25
N MET A 33 16.88 2.34 7.18
CA MET A 33 17.11 3.41 6.21
C MET A 33 16.71 4.79 6.73
N TRP A 34 15.49 4.93 7.25
CA TRP A 34 14.93 6.23 7.63
C TRP A 34 15.32 6.67 9.04
N ARG A 35 15.75 5.73 9.89
CA ARG A 35 16.15 5.96 11.29
C ARG A 35 15.15 6.81 12.08
N PRO A 36 13.85 6.45 12.09
CA PRO A 36 12.88 7.16 12.91
C PRO A 36 13.24 7.03 14.40
N PRO A 37 12.79 7.96 15.26
CA PRO A 37 12.98 7.88 16.71
C PRO A 37 12.46 6.54 17.25
N GLU A 38 13.27 5.89 18.08
CA GLU A 38 12.90 4.65 18.75
C GLU A 38 12.06 4.89 20.01
N ASN A 39 11.19 3.93 20.30
CA ASN A 39 10.44 3.81 21.54
C ASN A 39 10.67 2.43 22.14
N PRO A 40 10.61 2.26 23.47
CA PRO A 40 10.66 0.93 24.07
C PRO A 40 9.48 0.08 23.57
N ALA A 41 9.76 -1.12 23.10
CA ALA A 41 8.72 -2.06 22.69
C ALA A 41 7.89 -2.50 23.91
N LYS A 42 6.63 -2.83 23.66
CA LYS A 42 5.67 -3.10 24.73
C LYS A 42 5.90 -4.49 25.33
N GLU A 43 6.67 -4.58 26.41
CA GLU A 43 6.98 -5.82 27.13
C GLU A 43 5.75 -6.63 27.57
N SER A 44 4.63 -5.95 27.89
CA SER A 44 3.39 -6.61 28.30
C SER A 44 2.60 -7.23 27.15
N ASP A 45 3.00 -7.01 25.89
CA ASP A 45 2.37 -7.69 24.76
C ASP A 45 2.77 -9.17 24.71
N SER A 46 1.79 -10.06 24.60
CA SER A 46 1.99 -11.51 24.46
C SER A 46 2.95 -11.92 23.32
N ARG A 47 3.16 -11.04 22.33
CA ARG A 47 4.02 -11.27 21.17
C ARG A 47 5.43 -10.68 21.35
N PHE A 48 5.69 -9.99 22.46
CA PHE A 48 6.93 -9.27 22.70
C PHE A 48 8.16 -10.17 22.59
N GLU A 49 8.17 -11.34 23.24
CA GLU A 49 9.36 -12.22 23.23
C GLU A 49 9.77 -12.62 21.80
N ALA A 50 8.80 -12.98 20.96
CA ALA A 50 9.06 -13.33 19.56
C ALA A 50 9.50 -12.11 18.74
N TYR A 51 8.88 -10.95 18.97
CA TYR A 51 9.26 -9.70 18.34
C TYR A 51 10.69 -9.28 18.70
N ALA A 52 11.03 -9.30 19.99
CA ALA A 52 12.32 -8.88 20.50
C ALA A 52 13.46 -9.80 20.05
N ALA A 53 13.20 -11.10 19.92
CA ALA A 53 14.14 -12.04 19.34
C ALA A 53 14.48 -11.75 17.86
N GLU A 54 13.55 -11.15 17.12
CA GLU A 54 13.70 -10.85 15.69
C GLU A 54 14.19 -9.43 15.42
N PHE A 55 13.65 -8.43 16.13
CA PHE A 55 13.83 -7.01 15.84
C PHE A 55 14.46 -6.18 16.98
N GLY A 56 14.61 -6.79 18.17
CA GLY A 56 15.12 -6.13 19.38
C GLY A 56 14.03 -5.51 20.27
N GLU A 57 14.46 -4.86 21.34
CA GLU A 57 13.58 -4.28 22.37
C GLU A 57 13.08 -2.88 22.02
N SER A 58 13.50 -2.33 20.89
CA SER A 58 13.02 -1.05 20.35
C SER A 58 11.86 -1.29 19.39
N SER A 59 10.96 -0.31 19.35
CA SER A 59 9.81 -0.22 18.46
C SER A 59 9.76 1.16 17.82
N TRP A 60 9.07 1.29 16.69
CA TRP A 60 8.98 2.53 15.93
C TRP A 60 7.54 2.79 15.52
N GLU A 61 7.17 4.06 15.56
CA GLU A 61 5.85 4.50 15.15
C GLU A 61 5.85 4.99 13.71
N LEU A 62 4.76 4.70 13.00
CA LEU A 62 4.61 5.10 11.59
C LEU A 62 4.48 6.62 11.45
N ASP A 63 3.90 7.30 12.44
CA ASP A 63 3.72 8.75 12.46
C ASP A 63 5.04 9.53 12.60
N ALA A 64 6.14 8.82 12.92
CA ALA A 64 7.49 9.38 12.91
C ALA A 64 8.06 9.52 11.48
N VAL A 65 7.41 8.94 10.48
CA VAL A 65 7.77 9.10 9.06
C VAL A 65 7.01 10.30 8.49
N GLU A 66 7.73 11.17 7.77
CA GLU A 66 7.14 12.33 7.10
C GLU A 66 5.96 11.92 6.19
N PRO A 67 4.78 12.56 6.31
CA PRO A 67 3.60 12.18 5.52
C PRO A 67 3.83 12.20 4.01
N ALA A 68 4.70 13.10 3.51
CA ALA A 68 5.07 13.14 2.10
C ALA A 68 5.78 11.85 1.65
N THR A 69 6.71 11.33 2.45
CA THR A 69 7.43 10.08 2.18
C THR A 69 6.46 8.90 2.11
N LEU A 70 5.48 8.83 3.01
CA LEU A 70 4.45 7.79 2.97
C LEU A 70 3.57 7.92 1.72
N ALA A 71 3.20 9.15 1.34
CA ALA A 71 2.41 9.39 0.14
C ALA A 71 3.17 8.99 -1.12
N ASP A 72 4.47 9.27 -1.20
CA ASP A 72 5.31 8.88 -2.34
C ASP A 72 5.49 7.37 -2.42
N LEU A 73 5.75 6.69 -1.29
CA LEU A 73 5.79 5.22 -1.25
C LEU A 73 4.50 4.59 -1.79
N VAL A 74 3.35 5.11 -1.37
CA VAL A 74 2.05 4.58 -1.85
C VAL A 74 1.88 4.84 -3.35
N ARG A 75 2.24 6.03 -3.84
CA ARG A 75 2.16 6.36 -5.28
C ARG A 75 3.05 5.45 -6.11
N GLU A 76 4.30 5.27 -5.71
CA GLU A 76 5.26 4.39 -6.39
C GLU A 76 4.72 2.96 -6.49
N GLN A 77 4.27 2.40 -5.37
CA GLN A 77 3.75 1.03 -5.34
C GLN A 77 2.46 0.86 -6.17
N ILE A 78 1.60 1.88 -6.22
CA ILE A 78 0.43 1.85 -7.12
C ILE A 78 0.89 1.90 -8.58
N ASN A 79 1.84 2.78 -8.91
CA ASN A 79 2.34 2.94 -10.27
C ASN A 79 3.02 1.65 -10.78
N ASP A 80 3.71 0.92 -9.92
CA ASP A 80 4.35 -0.36 -10.25
C ASP A 80 3.34 -1.47 -10.58
N LEU A 81 2.10 -1.35 -10.07
CA LEU A 81 1.02 -2.30 -10.33
C LEU A 81 0.21 -1.95 -11.60
N ILE A 82 0.43 -0.78 -12.18
CA ILE A 82 -0.29 -0.33 -13.37
C ILE A 82 0.46 -0.78 -14.62
N ASP A 83 -0.23 -1.51 -15.49
CA ASP A 83 0.22 -1.69 -16.87
C ASP A 83 -0.04 -0.39 -17.64
N TRP A 84 0.97 0.47 -17.70
CA TRP A 84 0.88 1.79 -18.32
C TRP A 84 0.63 1.73 -19.82
N GLU A 85 1.11 0.68 -20.51
CA GLU A 85 0.84 0.53 -21.94
C GLU A 85 -0.65 0.28 -22.18
N VAL A 86 -1.26 -0.59 -21.38
CA VAL A 86 -2.71 -0.83 -21.43
C VAL A 86 -3.48 0.41 -20.99
N TRP A 87 -3.04 1.06 -19.91
CA TRP A 87 -3.68 2.26 -19.38
C TRP A 87 -3.76 3.37 -20.43
N ASP A 88 -2.61 3.76 -20.99
CA ASP A 88 -2.50 4.86 -21.96
C ASP A 88 -3.30 4.55 -23.24
N LYS A 89 -3.30 3.29 -23.66
CA LYS A 89 -4.10 2.85 -24.81
C LYS A 89 -5.60 3.04 -24.57
N ILE A 90 -6.10 2.64 -23.40
CA ILE A 90 -7.51 2.78 -23.06
C ILE A 90 -7.88 4.25 -22.87
N GLU A 91 -7.02 5.06 -22.24
CA GLU A 91 -7.23 6.49 -22.08
C GLU A 91 -7.34 7.21 -23.43
N ALA A 92 -6.45 6.89 -24.39
CA ALA A 92 -6.52 7.44 -25.74
C ALA A 92 -7.82 7.07 -26.47
N GLN A 93 -8.31 5.85 -26.30
CA GLN A 93 -9.60 5.42 -26.85
C GLN A 93 -10.77 6.18 -26.23
N GLU A 94 -10.76 6.34 -24.91
CA GLU A 94 -11.79 7.09 -24.18
C GLU A 94 -11.81 8.56 -24.64
N LEU A 95 -10.65 9.19 -24.81
CA LEU A 95 -10.54 10.57 -25.27
C LEU A 95 -11.10 10.74 -26.69
N ALA A 96 -10.81 9.80 -27.59
CA ALA A 96 -11.36 9.81 -28.94
C ALA A 96 -12.90 9.71 -28.94
N TYR A 97 -13.45 8.79 -28.14
CA TYR A 97 -14.90 8.64 -28.02
C TYR A 97 -15.57 9.89 -27.42
N LYS A 98 -14.96 10.52 -26.41
CA LYS A 98 -15.47 11.79 -25.87
C LYS A 98 -15.52 12.87 -26.93
N ALA A 99 -14.46 13.02 -27.74
CA ALA A 99 -14.43 13.99 -28.81
C ALA A 99 -15.51 13.74 -29.87
N GLU A 100 -15.74 12.48 -30.26
CA GLU A 100 -16.83 12.11 -31.19
C GLU A 100 -18.21 12.47 -30.63
N LEU A 101 -18.46 12.20 -29.35
CA LEU A 101 -19.71 12.53 -28.68
C LEU A 101 -19.92 14.05 -28.58
N GLU A 102 -18.86 14.81 -28.28
CA GLU A 102 -18.92 16.28 -28.26
C GLU A 102 -19.25 16.86 -29.65
N GLU A 103 -18.65 16.32 -30.70
CA GLU A 103 -18.95 16.74 -32.08
C GLU A 103 -20.38 16.36 -32.51
N LEU A 104 -20.89 15.20 -32.07
CA LEU A 104 -22.27 14.84 -32.29
C LEU A 104 -23.22 15.79 -31.56
N ALA A 105 -22.92 16.12 -30.30
CA ALA A 105 -23.74 17.01 -29.49
C ALA A 105 -23.85 18.42 -30.10
N LYS A 106 -22.81 18.92 -30.78
CA LYS A 106 -22.84 20.23 -31.48
C LYS A 106 -23.75 20.25 -32.72
N LYS A 107 -24.11 19.08 -33.27
CA LYS A 107 -24.92 18.94 -34.49
C LYS A 107 -26.43 18.87 -34.21
N TYR A 108 -26.82 18.81 -32.95
CA TYR A 108 -28.21 18.85 -32.48
C TYR A 108 -28.50 20.17 -31.76
#